data_AF-A0A352FKP3-F1
#
_entry.id   AF-A0A352FKP3-F1
#
_cell.length_a   1.000
_cell.length_b   1.000
_cell.length_c   1.000
_cell.angle_alpha   90.00
_cell.angle_beta   90.00
_cell.angle_gamma   90.00
#
_symmetry.space_group_name_H-M   'P 1'
#
loop_
_entity.id
_entity.type
_entity.pdbx_description
1 polymer ?
#
loop_
_entity_poly.entity_id
_entity_poly.type
_entity_poly.pdbx_seq_one_letter_code
_entity_poly.pdbx_strand_id
1 'polypeptide(L)'
;MDRLDEKFSRQLEAKLPGWKHERGEPMQGSKNVLIQYWSSSNRKIKITIIPQKSAQEAREKMEGFAKNTKGAEELKGFGDEAYSWGYAGSNVVFRKGRFAVFVSTYAEVESDTDAQTLSRSEKGDRERAEMKRLSKEFAKHVVTALDEP
;
A
#
# COMPACT_ATOMS: atom_id res chain seq x y z
N MET A 1 2.76 -17.33 6.51
CA MET A 1 2.20 -16.15 5.80
C MET A 1 0.69 -16.16 5.89
N ASP A 2 0.04 -17.33 5.87
CA ASP A 2 -1.44 -17.43 5.94
C ASP A 2 -2.02 -16.86 7.24
N ARG A 3 -1.40 -17.09 8.39
CA ARG A 3 -1.81 -16.43 9.64
C ARG A 3 -1.73 -14.90 9.58
N LEU A 4 -0.74 -14.36 8.85
CA LEU A 4 -0.61 -12.91 8.68
C LEU A 4 -1.68 -12.40 7.73
N ASP A 5 -1.95 -13.14 6.66
CA ASP A 5 -3.02 -12.88 5.70
C ASP A 5 -4.40 -12.82 6.39
N GLU A 6 -4.77 -13.87 7.14
CA GLU A 6 -6.04 -13.96 7.88
C GLU A 6 -6.20 -12.85 8.93
N LYS A 7 -5.13 -12.58 9.70
CA LYS A 7 -5.15 -11.50 10.69
C LYS A 7 -5.39 -10.15 10.03
N PHE A 8 -4.68 -9.91 8.94
CA PHE A 8 -4.70 -8.65 8.22
C PHE A 8 -6.04 -8.44 7.50
N SER A 9 -6.56 -9.46 6.80
CA SER A 9 -7.83 -9.39 6.11
C SER A 9 -8.97 -9.13 7.08
N ARG A 10 -9.04 -9.87 8.20
CA ARG A 10 -10.08 -9.67 9.22
C ARG A 10 -10.08 -8.26 9.79
N GLN A 11 -8.92 -7.66 10.02
CA GLN A 11 -8.82 -6.30 10.55
C GLN A 11 -9.25 -5.24 9.55
N LEU A 12 -8.86 -5.39 8.28
CA LEU A 12 -9.26 -4.46 7.24
C LEU A 12 -10.75 -4.60 6.91
N GLU A 13 -11.30 -5.81 6.84
CA GLU A 13 -12.73 -6.05 6.64
C GLU A 13 -13.57 -5.36 7.73
N ALA A 14 -13.11 -5.39 8.99
CA ALA A 14 -13.78 -4.71 10.09
C ALA A 14 -13.70 -3.16 9.99
N LYS A 15 -12.61 -2.62 9.45
CA LYS A 15 -12.37 -1.17 9.35
C LYS A 15 -12.92 -0.56 8.05
N LEU A 16 -13.07 -1.36 7.00
CA LEU A 16 -13.39 -0.93 5.65
C LEU A 16 -14.58 -1.72 5.09
N PRO A 17 -15.79 -1.51 5.65
CA PRO A 17 -16.98 -2.17 5.15
C PRO A 17 -17.21 -1.83 3.67
N GLY A 18 -17.57 -2.83 2.87
CA GLY A 18 -17.83 -2.66 1.43
C GLY A 18 -16.59 -2.73 0.52
N TRP A 19 -15.40 -2.96 1.09
CA TRP A 19 -14.23 -3.35 0.31
C TRP A 19 -14.19 -4.86 0.10
N LYS A 20 -13.91 -5.28 -1.13
CA LYS A 20 -13.68 -6.68 -1.50
C LYS A 20 -12.21 -7.00 -1.37
N HIS A 21 -11.91 -8.14 -0.75
CA HIS A 21 -10.56 -8.65 -0.56
C HIS A 21 -10.31 -9.85 -1.48
N GLU A 22 -9.16 -9.85 -2.15
CA GLU A 22 -8.67 -10.98 -2.96
C GLU A 22 -7.18 -11.19 -2.69
N ARG A 23 -6.78 -12.44 -2.45
CA ARG A 23 -5.37 -12.79 -2.33
C ARG A 23 -4.75 -12.98 -3.71
N GLY A 24 -3.60 -12.35 -3.93
CA GLY A 24 -2.81 -12.51 -5.14
C GLY A 24 -1.81 -13.65 -5.03
N GLU A 25 -1.58 -14.34 -6.14
CA GLU A 25 -0.48 -15.30 -6.26
C GLU A 25 0.85 -14.58 -6.54
N PRO A 26 1.93 -14.92 -5.82
CA PRO A 26 3.26 -14.46 -6.16
C PRO A 26 3.67 -14.92 -7.56
N MET A 27 4.48 -14.13 -8.25
CA MET A 27 5.12 -14.61 -9.48
C MET A 27 5.93 -15.88 -9.20
N GLN A 28 5.90 -16.81 -10.14
CA GLN A 28 6.57 -18.11 -10.04
C GLN A 28 8.03 -17.94 -9.57
N GLY A 29 8.39 -18.57 -8.45
CA GLY A 29 9.72 -18.47 -7.83
C GLY A 29 9.83 -17.49 -6.64
N SER A 30 8.87 -16.59 -6.46
CA SER A 30 8.84 -15.69 -5.29
C SER A 30 8.27 -16.42 -4.07
N LYS A 31 9.15 -16.97 -3.22
CA LYS A 31 8.73 -17.63 -1.97
C LYS A 31 8.41 -16.59 -0.89
N ASN A 32 7.35 -16.87 -0.12
CA ASN A 32 6.96 -16.12 1.08
C ASN A 32 6.52 -14.66 0.86
N VAL A 33 6.10 -14.25 -0.33
CA VAL A 33 5.48 -12.93 -0.54
C VAL A 33 3.98 -13.03 -0.29
N LEU A 34 3.42 -12.11 0.48
CA LEU A 34 1.96 -11.95 0.58
C LEU A 34 1.54 -10.80 -0.32
N ILE A 35 0.62 -11.07 -1.23
CA ILE A 35 0.00 -10.06 -2.09
C ILE A 35 -1.50 -10.07 -1.79
N GLN A 36 -2.04 -8.89 -1.51
CA GLN A 36 -3.47 -8.70 -1.36
C GLN A 36 -3.96 -7.58 -2.25
N TYR A 37 -5.16 -7.76 -2.76
CA TYR A 37 -5.91 -6.78 -3.51
C TYR A 37 -7.16 -6.41 -2.73
N TRP A 38 -7.37 -5.11 -2.57
CA TRP A 38 -8.56 -4.54 -1.97
C TRP A 38 -9.23 -3.65 -3.00
N SER A 39 -10.53 -3.80 -3.21
CA SER A 39 -11.27 -2.97 -4.15
C SER A 39 -12.60 -2.52 -3.62
N SER A 40 -12.99 -1.30 -3.97
CA SER A 40 -14.33 -0.77 -3.73
C SER A 40 -14.68 0.16 -4.88
N SER A 41 -15.79 -0.12 -5.57
CA SER A 41 -16.19 0.59 -6.78
C SER A 41 -15.01 0.65 -7.79
N ASN A 42 -14.57 1.86 -8.11
CA ASN A 42 -13.51 2.24 -9.03
C ASN A 42 -12.21 2.63 -8.29
N ARG A 43 -11.96 2.03 -7.12
CA ARG A 43 -10.73 2.13 -6.33
C ARG A 43 -10.11 0.74 -6.16
N LYS A 44 -8.79 0.66 -6.31
CA LYS A 44 -8.02 -0.59 -6.16
C LYS A 44 -6.74 -0.33 -5.39
N ILE A 45 -6.51 -1.12 -4.33
CA ILE A 45 -5.29 -1.09 -3.53
C ILE A 45 -4.61 -2.44 -3.67
N LYS A 46 -3.30 -2.42 -3.90
CA LYS A 46 -2.44 -3.59 -3.85
C LYS A 46 -1.51 -3.45 -2.65
N ILE A 47 -1.46 -4.47 -1.82
CA ILE A 47 -0.57 -4.55 -0.66
C ILE A 47 0.35 -5.72 -0.90
N THR A 48 1.66 -5.49 -0.79
CA THR A 48 2.67 -6.54 -0.94
C THR A 48 3.56 -6.54 0.30
N ILE A 49 3.57 -7.64 1.03
CA ILE A 49 4.38 -7.83 2.23
C ILE A 49 5.48 -8.85 1.91
N ILE A 50 6.73 -8.40 2.03
CA ILE A 50 7.92 -9.18 1.72
C ILE A 50 8.72 -9.39 3.02
N PRO A 51 8.66 -10.59 3.62
CA PRO A 51 9.50 -10.94 4.74
C PRO A 51 10.95 -11.08 4.29
N GLN A 52 11.84 -10.41 5.01
CA GLN A 52 13.28 -10.57 4.90
C GLN A 52 13.78 -11.57 5.95
N LYS A 53 15.03 -12.02 5.81
CA LYS A 53 15.64 -12.95 6.77
C LYS A 53 15.84 -12.28 8.13
N SER A 54 16.11 -10.96 8.15
CA SER A 54 16.31 -10.18 9.37
C SER A 54 15.80 -8.74 9.22
N ALA A 55 15.67 -8.03 10.34
CA ALA A 55 15.37 -6.59 10.34
C ALA A 55 16.47 -5.77 9.66
N GLN A 56 17.73 -6.20 9.80
CA GLN A 56 18.88 -5.56 9.15
C GLN A 56 18.83 -5.69 7.62
N GLU A 57 18.52 -6.89 7.09
CA GLU A 57 18.37 -7.06 5.64
C GLU A 57 17.20 -6.21 5.09
N ALA A 58 16.10 -6.10 5.84
CA ALA A 58 15.00 -5.22 5.48
C ALA A 58 15.43 -3.75 5.44
N ARG A 59 16.21 -3.30 6.42
CA ARG A 59 16.76 -1.94 6.46
C ARG A 59 17.66 -1.67 5.26
N GLU A 60 18.60 -2.56 4.95
CA GLU A 60 19.50 -2.41 3.80
C GLU A 60 18.73 -2.31 2.48
N LYS A 61 17.66 -3.09 2.31
CA LYS A 61 16.79 -2.99 1.14
C LYS A 61 16.01 -1.67 1.09
N MET A 62 15.57 -1.13 2.22
CA MET A 62 14.93 0.18 2.27
C MET A 62 15.92 1.31 1.96
N GLU A 63 17.14 1.26 2.48
CA GLU A 63 18.19 2.22 2.15
C GLU A 63 18.54 2.18 0.66
N GLY A 64 18.64 0.97 0.09
CA GLY A 64 18.79 0.78 -1.35
C GLY A 64 17.61 1.32 -2.15
N PHE A 65 16.38 1.11 -1.68
CA PHE A 65 15.18 1.67 -2.30
C PHE A 65 15.22 3.20 -2.31
N ALA A 66 15.51 3.83 -1.17
CA ALA A 66 15.53 5.28 -1.03
C ALA A 66 16.59 5.94 -1.92
N LYS A 67 17.78 5.32 -2.02
CA LYS A 67 18.88 5.80 -2.88
C LYS A 67 18.55 5.69 -4.38
N ASN A 68 17.86 4.63 -4.79
CA ASN A 68 17.64 4.32 -6.21
C ASN A 68 16.28 4.78 -6.75
N THR A 69 15.35 5.19 -5.88
CA THR A 69 14.00 5.61 -6.29
C THR A 69 13.92 7.13 -6.41
N LYS A 70 13.97 7.63 -7.65
CA LYS A 70 13.85 9.06 -7.92
C LYS A 70 12.51 9.60 -7.41
N GLY A 71 12.55 10.70 -6.65
CA GLY A 71 11.35 11.34 -6.09
C GLY A 71 10.73 10.58 -4.93
N ALA A 72 11.44 9.64 -4.31
CA ALA A 72 11.05 9.09 -3.03
C ALA A 72 11.15 10.18 -1.95
N GLU A 73 10.05 10.41 -1.24
CA GLU A 73 9.96 11.36 -0.13
C GLU A 73 9.76 10.60 1.17
N GLU A 74 10.56 10.91 2.19
CA GLU A 74 10.43 10.26 3.49
C GLU A 74 9.06 10.55 4.13
N LEU A 75 8.44 9.52 4.68
CA LEU A 75 7.20 9.60 5.45
C LEU A 75 7.45 9.23 6.91
N LYS A 76 6.99 10.09 7.82
CA LYS A 76 7.04 9.83 9.27
C LYS A 76 5.74 9.20 9.76
N GLY A 77 5.82 8.39 10.81
CA GLY A 77 4.66 7.75 11.46
C GLY A 77 4.18 6.46 10.78
N PHE A 78 5.00 5.84 9.93
CA PHE A 78 4.70 4.58 9.26
C PHE A 78 5.85 3.59 9.50
N GLY A 79 5.63 2.60 10.36
CA GLY A 79 6.64 1.60 10.68
C GLY A 79 7.93 2.20 11.25
N ASP A 80 9.05 1.56 10.96
CA ASP A 80 10.39 1.96 11.40
C ASP A 80 11.02 3.00 10.46
N GLU A 81 10.69 2.91 9.15
CA GLU A 81 11.03 3.88 8.11
C GLU A 81 10.05 3.74 6.94
N ALA A 82 9.75 4.84 6.24
CA ALA A 82 8.80 4.84 5.13
C ALA A 82 9.09 5.92 4.10
N TYR A 83 8.62 5.69 2.88
CA TYR A 83 8.74 6.62 1.77
C TYR A 83 7.47 6.60 0.91
N SER A 84 7.02 7.77 0.47
CA SER A 84 6.09 7.90 -0.65
C SER A 84 6.84 8.00 -1.97
N TRP A 85 6.30 7.40 -3.02
CA TRP A 85 6.92 7.40 -4.34
C TRP A 85 5.88 7.17 -5.46
N GLY A 86 6.35 7.18 -6.71
CA GLY A 86 5.51 6.97 -7.89
C GLY A 86 4.67 8.19 -8.26
N TYR A 87 3.64 7.98 -9.07
CA TYR A 87 2.78 9.05 -9.57
C TYR A 87 2.17 9.84 -8.41
N ALA A 88 2.59 11.11 -8.24
CA ALA A 88 2.15 12.00 -7.17
C ALA A 88 2.33 11.49 -5.72
N GLY A 89 3.27 10.56 -5.49
CA GLY A 89 3.46 9.95 -4.17
C GLY A 89 2.31 9.02 -3.76
N SER A 90 1.61 8.44 -4.73
CA SER A 90 0.48 7.51 -4.53
C SER A 90 0.88 6.14 -4.01
N ASN A 91 2.16 5.77 -4.09
CA ASN A 91 2.66 4.54 -3.50
C ASN A 91 3.35 4.84 -2.18
N VAL A 92 3.16 3.96 -1.19
CA VAL A 92 3.88 3.99 0.08
C VAL A 92 4.69 2.71 0.18
N VAL A 93 5.97 2.83 0.51
CA VAL A 93 6.77 1.70 0.98
C VAL A 93 7.17 1.98 2.42
N PHE A 94 7.14 0.97 3.27
CA PHE A 94 7.65 1.09 4.63
C PHE A 94 8.24 -0.23 5.11
N ARG A 95 9.09 -0.14 6.14
CA ARG A 95 9.59 -1.29 6.87
C ARG A 95 9.01 -1.35 8.26
N LYS A 96 8.71 -2.56 8.72
CA LYS A 96 8.38 -2.85 10.11
C LYS A 96 9.09 -4.14 10.53
N GLY A 97 10.08 -4.04 11.41
CA GLY A 97 10.95 -5.17 11.76
C GLY A 97 11.60 -5.76 10.52
N ARG A 98 11.34 -7.05 10.26
CA ARG A 98 11.86 -7.79 9.09
C ARG A 98 10.97 -7.72 7.84
N PHE A 99 9.86 -6.98 7.87
CA PHE A 99 8.94 -6.90 6.74
C PHE A 99 9.16 -5.61 5.96
N ALA A 100 9.29 -5.73 4.63
CA ALA A 100 9.13 -4.62 3.71
C ALA A 100 7.71 -4.68 3.14
N VAL A 101 7.00 -3.55 3.19
CA VAL A 101 5.60 -3.46 2.78
C VAL A 101 5.46 -2.40 1.70
N PHE A 102 4.79 -2.76 0.61
CA PHE A 102 4.44 -1.86 -0.48
C PHE A 102 2.93 -1.73 -0.54
N VAL A 103 2.43 -0.50 -0.53
CA VAL A 103 1.02 -0.16 -0.72
C VAL A 103 0.93 0.69 -1.98
N SER A 104 0.29 0.14 -2.99
CA SER A 104 0.03 0.82 -4.26
C SER A 104 -1.46 1.02 -4.44
N THR A 105 -1.82 2.16 -5.02
CA THR A 105 -3.21 2.56 -5.16
C THR A 105 -3.52 2.98 -6.58
N TYR A 106 -4.77 2.80 -6.96
CA TYR A 106 -5.32 3.26 -8.21
C TYR A 106 -6.75 3.75 -7.97
N ALA A 107 -7.09 4.89 -8.57
CA ALA A 107 -8.39 5.51 -8.45
C ALA A 107 -8.86 5.97 -9.83
N GLU A 108 -9.85 5.30 -10.41
CA GLU A 108 -10.39 5.64 -11.73
C GLU A 108 -11.47 6.74 -11.57
N VAL A 109 -11.04 7.95 -11.23
CA VAL A 109 -11.94 9.09 -10.94
C VAL A 109 -12.88 9.42 -12.09
N GLU A 110 -12.49 9.11 -13.33
CA GLU A 110 -13.35 9.31 -14.50
C GLU A 110 -14.67 8.53 -14.43
N SER A 111 -14.72 7.42 -13.68
CA SER A 111 -15.93 6.64 -13.45
C SER A 111 -16.80 7.16 -12.29
N ASP A 112 -16.35 8.18 -11.55
CA ASP A 112 -17.19 8.79 -10.51
C ASP A 112 -18.36 9.55 -11.16
N THR A 113 -19.59 9.35 -10.67
CA THR A 113 -20.79 9.97 -11.23
C THR A 113 -20.72 11.50 -11.23
N ASP A 114 -20.12 12.10 -10.21
CA ASP A 114 -19.97 13.55 -10.07
C ASP A 114 -18.79 14.12 -10.86
N ALA A 115 -17.85 13.27 -11.29
CA ALA A 115 -16.68 13.72 -12.04
C ALA A 115 -17.02 14.18 -13.47
N GLN A 116 -18.22 13.90 -14.00
CA GLN A 116 -18.63 14.37 -15.33
C GLN A 116 -18.60 15.89 -15.47
N THR A 117 -18.80 16.61 -14.36
CA THR A 117 -18.80 18.09 -14.33
C THR A 117 -17.41 18.70 -14.19
N LEU A 118 -16.39 17.89 -13.88
CA LEU A 118 -15.03 18.33 -13.65
C LEU A 118 -14.26 18.47 -14.97
N SER A 119 -13.41 19.49 -15.04
CA SER A 119 -12.39 19.59 -16.08
C SER A 119 -11.37 18.45 -15.96
N ARG A 120 -10.59 18.24 -17.03
CA ARG A 120 -9.52 17.24 -17.04
C ARG A 120 -8.47 17.48 -15.95
N SER A 121 -8.15 18.73 -15.65
CA SER A 121 -7.19 19.07 -14.59
C SER A 121 -7.74 18.67 -13.22
N GLU A 122 -8.99 19.04 -12.93
CA GLU A 122 -9.65 18.74 -11.65
C GLU A 122 -9.79 17.23 -11.42
N LYS A 123 -10.10 16.45 -12.47
CA LYS A 123 -10.10 14.99 -12.40
C LYS A 123 -8.72 14.45 -12.02
N GLY A 124 -7.66 14.97 -12.66
CA GLY A 124 -6.29 14.58 -12.36
C GLY A 124 -5.85 14.95 -10.94
N ASP A 125 -6.22 16.13 -10.45
CA ASP A 125 -5.95 16.55 -9.07
C ASP A 125 -6.66 15.65 -8.06
N ARG A 126 -7.94 15.35 -8.31
CA ARG A 126 -8.75 14.45 -7.48
C ARG A 126 -8.19 13.03 -7.48
N GLU A 127 -7.80 12.49 -8.63
CA GLU A 127 -7.17 11.17 -8.74
C GLU A 127 -5.90 11.09 -7.89
N ARG A 128 -4.99 12.06 -8.04
CA ARG A 128 -3.75 12.12 -7.27
C ARG A 128 -4.01 12.22 -5.77
N ALA A 129 -4.93 13.10 -5.37
CA ALA A 129 -5.28 13.30 -3.97
C ALA A 129 -5.87 12.03 -3.35
N GLU A 130 -6.77 11.35 -4.07
CA GLU A 130 -7.44 10.14 -3.61
C GLU A 130 -6.49 8.96 -3.49
N MET A 131 -5.63 8.75 -4.50
CA MET A 131 -4.60 7.72 -4.45
C MET A 131 -3.64 7.94 -3.26
N LYS A 132 -3.19 9.19 -3.05
CA LYS A 132 -2.32 9.54 -1.92
C LYS A 132 -3.00 9.36 -0.56
N ARG A 133 -4.30 9.67 -0.47
CA ARG A 133 -5.10 9.45 0.75
C ARG A 133 -5.21 7.97 1.07
N LEU A 134 -5.66 7.17 0.11
CA LEU A 134 -5.88 5.73 0.27
C LEU A 134 -4.58 4.99 0.59
N SER A 135 -3.46 5.35 -0.05
CA SER A 135 -2.19 4.64 0.18
C SER A 135 -1.69 4.83 1.61
N LYS A 136 -1.82 6.05 2.13
CA LYS A 136 -1.49 6.38 3.52
C LYS A 136 -2.47 5.74 4.50
N GLU A 137 -3.76 5.72 4.20
CA GLU A 137 -4.78 5.09 5.05
C GLU A 137 -4.52 3.59 5.19
N PHE A 138 -4.37 2.88 4.07
CA PHE A 138 -4.07 1.45 4.08
C PHE A 138 -2.70 1.15 4.70
N ALA A 139 -1.67 1.97 4.44
CA ALA A 139 -0.37 1.80 5.10
C ALA A 139 -0.48 1.89 6.64
N LYS A 140 -1.28 2.82 7.18
CA LYS A 140 -1.53 2.91 8.64
C LYS A 140 -2.22 1.67 9.18
N HIS A 141 -3.22 1.15 8.46
CA HIS A 141 -3.87 -0.10 8.85
C HIS A 141 -2.88 -1.26 8.87
N VAL A 142 -1.96 -1.34 7.91
CA VAL A 142 -0.93 -2.39 7.88
C VAL A 142 0.09 -2.27 8.99
N VAL A 143 0.55 -1.05 9.28
CA VAL A 143 1.43 -0.84 10.44
C VAL A 143 0.75 -1.34 11.71
N THR A 144 -0.52 -0.96 11.93
CA THR A 144 -1.30 -1.39 13.10
C THR A 144 -1.42 -2.91 13.17
N ALA A 145 -1.76 -3.56 12.06
CA ALA A 145 -1.94 -5.02 12.00
C ALA A 145 -0.63 -5.79 12.28
N LEU A 146 0.52 -5.22 11.91
CA LEU A 146 1.83 -5.80 12.17
C LEU A 146 2.32 -5.58 13.61
N ASP A 147 1.79 -4.57 14.32
CA ASP A 147 2.14 -4.24 15.70
C ASP A 147 1.33 -5.03 16.74
N GLU A 148 0.11 -5.43 16.39
CA GLU A 148 -0.71 -6.22 17.31
C GLU A 148 -0.09 -7.63 17.52
N PRO A 149 -0.27 -8.26 18.70
CA PRO A 149 0.19 -9.63 18.96
C PRO A 149 -0.43 -10.70 18.05
#